data_AF-A0A353C3M0-F1
#
_entry.id   AF-A0A353C3M0-F1
#
_cell.length_a   1.000
_cell.length_b   1.000
_cell.length_c   1.000
_cell.angle_alpha   90.00
_cell.angle_beta   90.00
_cell.angle_gamma   90.00
#
_symmetry.space_group_name_H-M   'P 1'
#
loop_
_entity.id
_entity.type
_entity.pdbx_description
1 polymer ?
#
loop_
_entity_poly.entity_id
_entity_poly.type
_entity_poly.pdbx_seq_one_letter_code
_entity_poly.pdbx_strand_id
1 'polypeptide(L)'
;MLENQEILNRNGYFPENNLKNLPELCCFWQKVLRLQDWDVKAAIVRYHELKDGCFFGYTSWELAKKFAEIKILDYQDYHLRHWWDRDQEITLVHELIHLHMAPFKGDWKEDSLESAAFEHAIGCFSTALVMLKRVGKIDEKSPWPLALPGR
;
A
#
# COMPACT_ATOMS: atom_id res chain seq x y z
N MET A 1 -6.50 -22.64 13.65
CA MET A 1 -6.95 -21.60 12.69
C MET A 1 -7.55 -20.40 13.43
N LEU A 2 -8.49 -20.59 14.36
CA LEU A 2 -9.14 -19.50 15.13
C LEU A 2 -8.20 -18.80 16.16
N GLU A 3 -7.31 -19.54 16.82
CA GLU A 3 -6.36 -18.98 17.82
C GLU A 3 -5.41 -17.92 17.26
N ASN A 4 -4.94 -18.09 16.02
CA ASN A 4 -4.05 -17.12 15.39
C ASN A 4 -4.79 -15.82 15.05
N GLN A 5 -6.07 -15.91 14.71
CA GLN A 5 -6.89 -14.75 14.38
C GLN A 5 -7.15 -13.88 15.62
N GLU A 6 -7.39 -14.50 16.78
CA GLU A 6 -7.54 -13.77 18.05
C GLU A 6 -6.24 -13.11 18.53
N ILE A 7 -5.09 -13.77 18.37
CA ILE A 7 -3.78 -13.20 18.74
C ILE A 7 -3.43 -12.01 17.83
N LEU A 8 -3.71 -12.11 16.53
CA LEU A 8 -3.49 -11.03 15.58
C LEU A 8 -4.45 -9.85 15.86
N ASN A 9 -5.72 -10.13 16.19
CA ASN A 9 -6.68 -9.09 16.57
C ASN A 9 -6.29 -8.39 17.89
N ARG A 10 -5.85 -9.13 18.92
CA ARG A 10 -5.39 -8.55 20.20
C ARG A 10 -4.14 -7.68 20.09
N ASN A 11 -3.27 -7.98 19.12
CA ASN A 11 -2.07 -7.19 18.84
C ASN A 11 -2.32 -6.02 17.88
N GLY A 12 -3.57 -5.75 17.50
CA GLY A 12 -3.92 -4.65 16.58
C GLY A 12 -3.46 -4.88 15.14
N TYR A 13 -3.25 -6.13 14.72
CA TYR A 13 -2.81 -6.45 13.35
C TYR A 13 -3.90 -6.31 12.29
N PHE A 14 -5.18 -6.39 12.68
CA PHE A 14 -6.31 -6.14 11.79
C PHE A 14 -7.15 -5.01 12.36
N PRO A 15 -6.78 -3.75 12.06
CA PRO A 15 -7.53 -2.61 12.56
C PRO A 15 -8.87 -2.52 11.82
N GLU A 16 -9.96 -2.71 12.56
CA GLU A 16 -11.27 -2.25 12.12
C GLU A 16 -11.17 -0.76 11.77
N ASN A 17 -11.41 -0.43 10.49
CA ASN A 17 -11.71 0.92 10.02
C ASN A 17 -10.54 1.94 10.00
N ASN A 18 -9.42 1.57 9.38
CA ASN A 18 -8.16 2.31 9.54
C ASN A 18 -7.89 3.47 8.55
N LEU A 19 -8.86 3.86 7.71
CA LEU A 19 -8.69 4.98 6.77
C LEU A 19 -9.63 6.17 7.02
N LYS A 20 -10.11 6.39 8.25
CA LYS A 20 -10.84 7.64 8.58
C LYS A 20 -10.05 8.90 8.20
N ASN A 21 -8.74 8.78 8.04
CA ASN A 21 -7.85 9.83 7.55
C ASN A 21 -6.88 9.31 6.46
N LEU A 22 -7.44 8.81 5.36
CA LEU A 22 -6.66 8.40 4.18
C LEU A 22 -5.67 9.49 3.70
N PRO A 23 -6.03 10.79 3.63
CA PRO A 23 -5.08 11.83 3.19
C PRO A 23 -3.83 11.93 4.08
N GLU A 24 -4.00 11.85 5.39
CA GLU A 24 -2.92 11.96 6.39
C GLU A 24 -2.05 10.71 6.36
N LEU A 25 -2.65 9.53 6.21
CA LEU A 25 -1.91 8.30 6.07
C LEU A 25 -1.12 8.27 4.74
N CYS A 26 -1.72 8.76 3.66
CA CYS A 26 -1.03 8.92 2.38
C CYS A 26 0.14 9.89 2.51
N CYS A 27 -0.06 11.05 3.16
CA CYS A 27 1.01 12.01 3.41
C CYS A 27 2.15 11.41 4.26
N PHE A 28 1.81 10.66 5.31
CA PHE A 28 2.78 9.93 6.12
C PHE A 28 3.63 8.99 5.25
N TRP A 29 2.99 8.14 4.44
CA TRP A 29 3.71 7.16 3.61
C TRP A 29 4.47 7.81 2.46
N GLN A 30 3.98 8.90 1.88
CA GLN A 30 4.75 9.69 0.92
C GLN A 30 6.05 10.22 1.54
N LYS A 31 6.04 10.63 2.82
CA LYS A 31 7.28 11.03 3.51
C LYS A 31 8.23 9.85 3.70
N VAL A 32 7.72 8.73 4.24
CA VAL A 32 8.50 7.53 4.53
C VAL A 32 9.13 6.95 3.26
N LEU A 33 8.34 6.88 2.19
CA LEU A 33 8.76 6.33 0.90
C LEU A 33 9.54 7.34 0.06
N ARG A 34 9.69 8.61 0.49
CA ARG A 34 10.33 9.68 -0.29
C ARG A 34 9.68 9.95 -1.65
N LEU A 35 8.35 10.10 -1.65
CA LEU A 35 7.52 10.42 -2.81
C LEU A 35 7.00 11.87 -2.76
N GLN A 36 7.66 12.78 -2.05
CA GLN A 36 7.19 14.17 -1.93
C GLN A 36 7.30 14.97 -3.24
N ASP A 37 8.01 14.45 -4.25
CA ASP A 37 8.03 14.98 -5.61
C ASP A 37 6.79 14.58 -6.42
N TRP A 38 5.96 13.66 -5.91
CA TRP A 38 4.72 13.23 -6.55
C TRP A 38 3.51 13.98 -6.01
N ASP A 39 2.63 14.42 -6.91
CA ASP A 39 1.26 14.83 -6.59
C ASP A 39 0.36 13.59 -6.58
N VAL A 40 0.08 13.07 -5.38
CA VAL A 40 -0.70 11.85 -5.18
C VAL A 40 -2.09 12.17 -4.63
N LYS A 41 -3.12 11.74 -5.36
CA LYS A 41 -4.52 11.79 -4.92
C LYS A 41 -4.99 10.39 -4.57
N ALA A 42 -5.27 10.15 -3.28
CA ALA A 42 -5.80 8.87 -2.81
C ALA A 42 -7.28 9.00 -2.40
N ALA A 43 -8.11 8.06 -2.83
CA ALA A 43 -9.53 7.99 -2.48
C ALA A 43 -9.97 6.57 -2.12
N ILE A 44 -10.89 6.47 -1.17
CA ILE A 44 -11.67 5.24 -0.93
C ILE A 44 -12.82 5.24 -1.94
N VAL A 45 -12.98 4.14 -2.66
CA VAL A 45 -13.99 4.01 -3.72
C VAL A 45 -14.79 2.71 -3.56
N ARG A 46 -15.96 2.67 -4.18
CA ARG A 46 -16.78 1.45 -4.24
C ARG A 46 -16.25 0.51 -5.32
N TYR A 47 -16.59 -0.78 -5.22
CA TYR A 47 -16.10 -1.83 -6.11
C TYR A 47 -16.30 -1.52 -7.60
N HIS A 48 -17.43 -0.92 -7.96
CA HIS A 48 -17.77 -0.58 -9.34
C HIS A 48 -16.93 0.58 -9.93
N GLU A 49 -16.12 1.26 -9.12
CA GLU A 49 -15.24 2.36 -9.55
C GLU A 49 -13.78 1.91 -9.76
N LEU A 50 -13.49 0.65 -9.42
CA LEU A 50 -12.20 0.02 -9.69
C LEU A 50 -12.13 -0.45 -11.15
N LYS A 51 -10.91 -0.46 -11.69
CA LYS A 51 -10.64 -1.03 -13.02
C LYS A 51 -10.90 -2.55 -12.99
N ASP A 52 -11.40 -3.10 -14.08
CA ASP A 52 -11.56 -4.55 -14.25
C ASP A 52 -10.23 -5.28 -13.96
N GLY A 53 -10.32 -6.35 -13.16
CA GLY A 53 -9.15 -7.11 -12.70
C GLY A 53 -8.46 -6.54 -11.46
N CYS A 54 -8.78 -5.32 -11.03
CA CYS A 54 -8.28 -4.74 -9.78
C CYS A 54 -9.25 -5.00 -8.63
N PHE A 55 -8.78 -5.69 -7.60
CA PHE A 55 -9.64 -6.21 -6.54
C PHE A 55 -9.61 -5.40 -5.24
N PHE A 56 -8.51 -4.69 -4.96
CA PHE A 56 -8.29 -4.09 -3.64
C PHE A 56 -7.83 -2.64 -3.72
N GLY A 57 -7.04 -2.34 -4.74
CA GLY A 57 -6.53 -1.02 -5.03
C GLY A 57 -6.17 -0.93 -6.50
N TYR A 58 -5.96 0.30 -6.95
CA TYR A 58 -5.46 0.59 -8.28
C TYR A 58 -4.74 1.93 -8.27
N THR A 59 -3.57 1.97 -8.92
CA THR A 59 -2.83 3.20 -9.17
C THR A 59 -2.70 3.46 -10.65
N SER A 60 -3.06 4.68 -11.06
CA SER A 60 -2.71 5.23 -12.36
C SER A 60 -1.78 6.42 -12.19
N TRP A 61 -0.81 6.57 -13.08
CA TRP A 61 0.19 7.63 -12.98
C TRP A 61 0.55 8.24 -14.33
N GLU A 62 0.98 9.50 -14.28
CA GLU A 62 1.63 10.20 -15.39
C GLU A 62 3.08 10.50 -15.01
N LEU A 63 4.02 9.65 -15.44
CA LEU A 63 5.41 9.70 -14.96
C LEU A 63 6.08 11.06 -15.23
N ALA A 64 5.82 11.67 -16.40
CA ALA A 64 6.38 12.97 -16.78
C ALA A 64 5.91 14.12 -15.89
N LYS A 65 4.70 14.02 -15.32
CA LYS A 65 4.13 15.03 -14.43
C LYS A 65 4.33 14.73 -12.95
N LYS A 66 4.87 13.54 -12.63
CA LYS A 66 4.92 13.02 -11.25
C LYS A 66 3.54 13.08 -10.59
N PHE A 67 2.50 12.73 -11.32
CA PHE A 67 1.12 12.73 -10.83
C PHE A 67 0.60 11.30 -10.71
N ALA A 68 -0.15 11.00 -9.65
CA ALA A 68 -0.78 9.71 -9.46
C ALA A 68 -2.18 9.81 -8.83
N GLU A 69 -3.07 8.94 -9.28
CA GLU A 69 -4.36 8.68 -8.65
C GLU A 69 -4.37 7.26 -8.09
N ILE A 70 -4.66 7.15 -6.81
CA ILE A 70 -4.76 5.90 -6.05
C ILE A 70 -6.21 5.71 -5.63
N LYS A 71 -6.78 4.57 -5.99
CA LYS A 71 -8.11 4.14 -5.55
C LYS A 71 -7.96 2.93 -4.62
N ILE A 72 -8.62 2.95 -3.47
CA ILE A 72 -8.62 1.85 -2.51
C ILE A 72 -10.06 1.39 -2.30
N LEU A 73 -10.29 0.09 -2.33
CA LEU A 73 -11.62 -0.48 -2.11
C LEU A 73 -12.13 -0.14 -0.70
N ASP A 74 -13.37 0.34 -0.62
CA ASP A 74 -14.08 0.50 0.64
C ASP A 74 -14.28 -0.85 1.34
N TYR A 75 -13.96 -0.92 2.63
CA TYR A 75 -14.20 -2.09 3.48
C TYR A 75 -15.65 -2.59 3.40
N GLN A 76 -16.60 -1.67 3.20
CA GLN A 76 -18.00 -2.02 3.00
C GLN A 76 -18.23 -2.98 1.83
N ASP A 77 -17.33 -3.06 0.84
CA ASP A 77 -17.43 -3.99 -0.30
C ASP A 77 -16.63 -5.28 -0.16
N TYR A 78 -15.92 -5.49 0.95
CA TYR A 78 -15.12 -6.70 1.13
C TYR A 78 -15.96 -7.98 1.19
N HIS A 79 -17.20 -7.87 1.65
CA HIS A 79 -18.15 -8.98 1.71
C HIS A 79 -18.51 -9.54 0.33
N LEU A 80 -18.40 -8.73 -0.74
CA LEU A 80 -18.77 -9.14 -2.10
C LEU A 80 -17.91 -10.29 -2.62
N ARG A 81 -16.72 -10.48 -2.04
CA ARG A 81 -15.70 -11.39 -2.56
C ARG A 81 -14.95 -12.18 -1.47
N HIS A 82 -15.49 -12.22 -0.25
CA HIS A 82 -14.91 -12.95 0.88
C HIS A 82 -13.52 -12.44 1.32
N TRP A 83 -13.31 -11.12 1.30
CA TRP A 83 -12.01 -10.48 1.54
C TRP A 83 -11.85 -9.84 2.92
N TRP A 84 -12.50 -10.41 3.92
CA TRP A 84 -12.65 -9.87 5.26
C TRP A 84 -11.34 -9.48 5.96
N ASP A 85 -10.22 -10.12 5.62
CA ASP A 85 -8.94 -9.92 6.30
C ASP A 85 -7.99 -8.92 5.59
N ARG A 86 -8.48 -8.11 4.64
CA ARG A 86 -7.61 -7.22 3.85
C ARG A 86 -7.33 -5.89 4.56
N ASP A 87 -6.07 -5.50 4.54
CA ASP A 87 -5.60 -4.31 5.22
C ASP A 87 -5.47 -3.14 4.24
N GLN A 88 -6.33 -2.13 4.38
CA GLN A 88 -6.33 -0.97 3.47
C GLN A 88 -5.05 -0.13 3.57
N GLU A 89 -4.34 -0.14 4.71
CA GLU A 89 -3.05 0.54 4.83
C GLU A 89 -1.98 -0.20 4.02
N ILE A 90 -1.97 -1.55 4.05
CA ILE A 90 -1.07 -2.34 3.20
C ILE A 90 -1.37 -2.08 1.72
N THR A 91 -2.65 -2.01 1.34
CA THR A 91 -3.04 -1.65 -0.03
C THR A 91 -2.53 -0.26 -0.41
N LEU A 92 -2.71 0.76 0.43
CA LEU A 92 -2.19 2.10 0.15
C LEU A 92 -0.67 2.09 -0.09
N VAL A 93 0.08 1.37 0.75
CA VAL A 93 1.54 1.27 0.59
C VAL A 93 1.92 0.53 -0.68
N HIS A 94 1.18 -0.53 -1.04
CA HIS A 94 1.35 -1.26 -2.31
C HIS A 94 1.22 -0.32 -3.50
N GLU A 95 0.13 0.43 -3.52
CA GLU A 95 -0.17 1.42 -4.54
C GLU A 95 0.90 2.54 -4.62
N LEU A 96 1.40 3.02 -3.48
CA LEU A 96 2.49 4.01 -3.46
C LEU A 96 3.83 3.44 -3.97
N ILE A 97 4.16 2.18 -3.66
CA ILE A 97 5.41 1.55 -4.10
C ILE A 97 5.41 1.36 -5.63
N HIS A 98 4.25 1.19 -6.28
CA HIS A 98 4.18 1.21 -7.74
C HIS A 98 4.81 2.47 -8.36
N LEU A 99 4.73 3.63 -7.69
CA LEU A 99 5.32 4.87 -8.19
C LEU A 99 6.84 4.84 -8.25
N HIS A 100 7.51 4.17 -7.29
CA HIS A 100 8.95 3.94 -7.34
C HIS A 100 9.35 2.99 -8.44
N MET A 101 8.48 2.03 -8.73
CA MET A 101 8.77 0.97 -9.68
C MET A 101 8.33 1.34 -11.11
N ALA A 102 7.52 2.38 -11.28
CA ALA A 102 7.01 2.87 -12.56
C ALA A 102 8.11 3.12 -13.62
N PRO A 103 9.31 3.67 -13.30
CA PRO A 103 10.39 3.83 -14.28
C PRO A 103 11.03 2.51 -14.73
N PHE A 104 10.87 1.44 -13.96
CA PHE A 104 11.52 0.14 -14.17
C PHE A 104 10.58 -0.91 -14.75
N LYS A 105 9.27 -0.64 -14.79
CA LYS A 105 8.29 -1.51 -15.42
C LYS A 105 8.57 -1.52 -16.92
N GLY A 106 9.16 -2.60 -17.41
CA GLY A 106 9.36 -2.82 -18.84
C GLY A 106 8.05 -3.10 -19.57
N ASP A 107 8.12 -3.41 -20.86
CA ASP A 107 6.97 -3.79 -21.70
C ASP A 107 6.48 -5.23 -21.40
N TRP A 108 6.38 -5.59 -20.12
CA TRP A 108 5.88 -6.89 -19.68
C TRP A 108 4.38 -6.99 -19.92
N LYS A 109 3.94 -8.16 -20.37
CA LYS A 109 2.51 -8.48 -20.44
C LYS A 109 1.96 -8.60 -19.03
N GLU A 110 0.72 -8.17 -18.82
CA GLU A 110 0.08 -8.21 -17.49
C GLU A 110 0.09 -9.62 -16.87
N ASP A 111 -0.08 -10.66 -17.69
CA ASP A 111 -0.07 -12.07 -17.27
C ASP A 111 1.32 -12.75 -17.32
N SER A 112 2.40 -11.97 -17.45
CA SER A 112 3.75 -12.55 -17.51
C SER A 112 4.27 -12.94 -16.11
N LEU A 113 5.28 -13.82 -16.07
CA LEU A 113 5.94 -14.21 -14.82
C LEU A 113 6.66 -13.01 -14.17
N GLU A 114 7.21 -12.11 -14.99
CA GLU A 114 7.84 -10.88 -14.53
C GLU A 114 6.82 -9.96 -13.85
N SER A 115 5.65 -9.77 -14.46
CA SER A 115 4.54 -9.01 -13.89
C SER A 115 4.10 -9.63 -12.54
N ALA A 116 3.88 -10.94 -12.51
CA ALA A 116 3.47 -11.63 -11.28
C ALA A 116 4.54 -11.55 -10.16
N ALA A 117 5.82 -11.74 -10.50
CA ALA A 117 6.92 -11.65 -9.54
C ALA A 117 7.09 -10.22 -9.00
N PHE A 118 6.87 -9.23 -9.85
CA PHE A 118 6.94 -7.82 -9.50
C PHE A 118 5.81 -7.43 -8.54
N GLU A 119 4.55 -7.76 -8.86
CA GLU A 119 3.41 -7.55 -7.95
C GLU A 119 3.61 -8.25 -6.61
N HIS A 120 4.16 -9.48 -6.62
CA HIS A 120 4.46 -10.22 -5.41
C HIS A 120 5.52 -9.52 -4.55
N ALA A 121 6.61 -9.05 -5.16
CA ALA A 121 7.67 -8.32 -4.46
C ALA A 121 7.14 -7.03 -3.82
N ILE A 122 6.32 -6.27 -4.55
CA ILE A 122 5.65 -5.06 -4.03
C ILE A 122 4.76 -5.41 -2.85
N GLY A 123 3.98 -6.50 -2.94
CA GLY A 123 3.14 -6.98 -1.83
C GLY A 123 3.95 -7.35 -0.58
N CYS A 124 5.10 -8.01 -0.76
CA CYS A 124 6.02 -8.32 0.35
C CYS A 124 6.60 -7.05 0.99
N PHE A 125 7.04 -6.07 0.19
CA PHE A 125 7.58 -4.80 0.71
C PHE A 125 6.53 -4.02 1.48
N SER A 126 5.32 -3.92 0.93
CA SER A 126 4.19 -3.22 1.53
C SER A 126 3.86 -3.80 2.90
N THR A 127 3.72 -5.12 2.97
CA THR A 127 3.47 -5.83 4.22
C THR A 127 4.59 -5.57 5.24
N ALA A 128 5.85 -5.76 4.85
CA ALA A 128 6.99 -5.58 5.74
C ALA A 128 7.07 -4.16 6.31
N LEU A 129 6.89 -3.13 5.48
CA LEU A 129 6.93 -1.73 5.89
C LEU A 129 5.81 -1.38 6.86
N VAL A 130 4.58 -1.80 6.57
CA VAL A 130 3.45 -1.56 7.49
C VAL A 130 3.68 -2.26 8.83
N MET A 131 4.20 -3.50 8.82
CA MET A 131 4.52 -4.19 10.07
C MET A 131 5.63 -3.49 10.85
N LEU A 132 6.67 -2.98 10.18
CA LEU A 132 7.73 -2.19 10.82
C LEU A 132 7.20 -0.90 11.45
N LYS A 133 6.24 -0.21 10.81
CA LYS A 133 5.53 0.93 11.41
C LYS A 133 4.75 0.49 12.65
N ARG A 134 4.01 -0.61 12.59
CA ARG A 134 3.20 -1.12 13.72
C ARG A 134 4.04 -1.51 14.94
N VAL A 135 5.26 -2.01 14.72
CA VAL A 135 6.21 -2.30 15.82
C VAL A 135 7.09 -1.08 16.20
N GLY A 136 6.74 0.12 15.73
CA GLY A 136 7.40 1.37 16.10
C GLY A 136 8.82 1.56 15.56
N LYS A 137 9.17 0.89 14.45
CA LYS A 137 10.49 1.01 13.79
C LYS A 137 10.51 2.04 12.66
N ILE A 138 9.34 2.45 12.18
CA ILE A 138 9.18 3.50 11.17
C ILE A 138 8.29 4.59 11.76
N ASP A 139 8.75 5.83 11.65
CA ASP A 139 7.97 7.03 11.91
C ASP A 139 8.28 8.09 10.82
N GLU A 140 7.53 9.19 10.80
CA GLU A 140 7.71 10.25 9.79
C GLU A 140 9.01 11.05 9.94
N LYS A 141 9.69 10.93 11.08
CA LYS A 141 10.90 11.68 11.46
C LYS A 141 12.17 10.83 11.29
N SER A 142 12.03 9.52 11.14
CA SER A 142 13.11 8.55 10.99
C SER A 142 13.66 8.66 9.57
N PRO A 143 14.76 9.40 9.36
CA PRO A 143 15.33 9.55 8.04
C PRO A 143 16.08 8.25 7.77
N TRP A 144 15.56 7.39 6.89
CA TRP A 144 16.40 6.31 6.38
C TRP A 144 17.53 6.91 5.50
N PRO A 145 18.78 6.43 5.62
CA PRO A 145 19.22 5.38 6.52
C PRO A 145 19.57 5.94 7.90
N LEU A 146 19.32 5.12 8.93
CA LEU A 146 20.08 5.14 10.16
C LEU A 146 21.48 5.63 9.83
N ALA A 147 21.88 6.78 10.37
CA ALA A 147 23.30 7.05 10.48
C ALA A 147 23.86 5.80 11.15
N LEU A 148 24.53 4.94 10.37
CA LEU A 148 25.24 3.82 10.93
C LEU A 148 26.13 4.46 11.99
N PRO A 149 26.02 4.08 13.27
CA PRO A 149 26.94 4.61 14.27
C PRO A 149 28.34 4.43 13.70
N GLY A 150 29.08 5.54 13.62
CA GLY A 150 30.32 5.63 12.86
C GLY A 150 31.22 4.42 13.10
N ARG A 151 31.82 3.94 12.00
CA ARG A 151 32.94 3.00 12.06
C ARG A 151 34.07 3.57 12.89
#